data_AF-A0A9D6YEC0-F1
#
_entry.id   AF-A0A9D6YEC0-F1
#
_cell.length_a   1.000
_cell.length_b   1.000
_cell.length_c   1.000
_cell.angle_alpha   90.00
_cell.angle_beta   90.00
_cell.angle_gamma   90.00
#
_symmetry.space_group_name_H-M   'P 1'
#
loop_
_entity.id
_entity.type
_entity.pdbx_description
1 polymer ?
#
loop_
_entity_poly.entity_id
_entity_poly.type
_entity_poly.pdbx_seq_one_letter_code
_entity_poly.pdbx_strand_id
1 'polypeptide(L)'
;FLARLKRESGLPIPTFGHLADGNLHVNIMYHRAVSAECRAAEKAVRRLMETVVALGGAISGEHGIGLAKTPFLRMQHSPAQVRAMQAVKDALDPRGVLNPGKMFEVFEVWKHPRLEVHLPWDHK
;
A
#
# COMPACT_ATOMS: atom_id res chain seq x y z
N PHE A 1 -17.83 2.61 -8.24
CA PHE A 1 -16.70 3.43 -7.75
C PHE A 1 -15.47 3.37 -8.67
N LEU A 2 -14.86 2.19 -8.89
CA LEU A 2 -13.60 2.04 -9.63
C LEU A 2 -13.62 2.63 -11.06
N ALA A 3 -14.70 2.44 -11.81
CA ALA A 3 -14.85 3.05 -13.13
C ALA A 3 -14.77 4.59 -13.11
N ARG A 4 -15.27 5.24 -12.03
CA ARG A 4 -15.15 6.68 -11.83
C ARG A 4 -13.72 7.06 -11.46
N LEU A 5 -13.08 6.32 -10.55
CA LEU A 5 -11.68 6.53 -10.15
C LEU A 5 -10.74 6.45 -11.37
N LYS A 6 -10.97 5.47 -12.27
CA LYS A 6 -10.26 5.34 -13.55
C LYS A 6 -10.40 6.59 -14.41
N ARG A 7 -11.63 7.05 -14.64
CA ARG A 7 -11.89 8.25 -15.47
C ARG A 7 -11.27 9.52 -14.87
N GLU A 8 -11.41 9.73 -13.57
CA GLU A 8 -10.92 10.95 -12.89
C GLU A 8 -9.39 10.99 -12.77
N SER A 9 -8.73 9.84 -12.64
CA SER A 9 -7.26 9.76 -12.60
C SER A 9 -6.63 9.81 -13.98
N GLY A 10 -7.36 9.43 -15.02
CA GLY A 10 -6.81 9.24 -16.38
C GLY A 10 -5.89 8.02 -16.49
N LEU A 11 -5.79 7.18 -15.45
CA LEU A 11 -4.88 6.03 -15.40
C LEU A 11 -5.62 4.72 -15.69
N PRO A 12 -4.96 3.71 -16.29
CA PRO A 12 -5.51 2.36 -16.36
C PRO A 12 -5.63 1.76 -14.95
N ILE A 13 -6.81 1.23 -14.62
CA ILE A 13 -7.07 0.57 -13.34
C ILE A 13 -7.69 -0.82 -13.59
N PRO A 14 -6.92 -1.83 -14.04
CA PRO A 14 -7.40 -3.20 -14.05
C PRO A 14 -7.72 -3.66 -12.62
N THR A 15 -8.80 -4.42 -12.49
CA THR A 15 -9.24 -4.97 -11.21
C THR A 15 -9.65 -6.41 -11.41
N PHE A 16 -9.09 -7.28 -10.58
CA PHE A 16 -9.34 -8.73 -10.56
C PHE A 16 -9.25 -9.20 -9.11
N GLY A 17 -9.60 -10.44 -8.82
CA GLY A 17 -9.44 -10.99 -7.48
C GLY A 17 -10.34 -12.17 -7.20
N HIS A 18 -10.38 -12.52 -5.92
CA HIS A 18 -11.09 -13.68 -5.41
C HIS A 18 -12.51 -13.24 -5.01
N LEU A 19 -13.47 -13.33 -5.95
CA LEU A 19 -14.83 -12.83 -5.70
C LEU A 19 -15.52 -13.57 -4.55
N ALA A 20 -15.24 -14.86 -4.38
CA ALA A 20 -15.89 -15.71 -3.38
C ALA A 20 -15.50 -15.37 -1.93
N ASP A 21 -14.29 -14.85 -1.69
CA ASP A 21 -13.83 -14.42 -0.36
C ASP A 21 -13.90 -12.89 -0.17
N GLY A 22 -14.35 -12.16 -1.20
CA GLY A 22 -14.51 -10.71 -1.18
C GLY A 22 -13.23 -9.91 -1.40
N ASN A 23 -12.16 -10.52 -1.90
CA ASN A 23 -10.88 -9.83 -2.13
C ASN A 23 -10.75 -9.29 -3.55
N LEU A 24 -10.43 -7.99 -3.68
CA LEU A 24 -10.20 -7.32 -4.97
C LEU A 24 -8.80 -6.71 -5.02
N HIS A 25 -8.06 -7.07 -6.06
CA HIS A 25 -6.77 -6.51 -6.45
C HIS A 25 -6.99 -5.37 -7.42
N VAL A 26 -6.89 -4.14 -6.92
CA VAL A 26 -7.00 -2.92 -7.72
C VAL A 26 -5.61 -2.42 -8.06
N ASN A 27 -5.24 -2.49 -9.34
CA ASN A 27 -3.91 -2.09 -9.80
C ASN A 27 -4.00 -0.73 -10.48
N ILE A 28 -3.37 0.30 -9.91
CA ILE A 28 -3.29 1.63 -10.53
C ILE A 28 -2.01 1.67 -11.35
N MET A 29 -2.14 1.59 -12.67
CA MET A 29 -1.01 1.54 -13.59
C MET A 29 -0.58 2.96 -13.94
N TYR A 30 0.71 3.26 -13.78
CA TYR A 30 1.28 4.57 -14.10
C TYR A 30 2.74 4.45 -14.52
N HIS A 31 3.20 5.39 -15.34
CA HIS A 31 4.60 5.56 -15.70
C HIS A 31 5.30 6.44 -14.68
N ARG A 32 6.25 5.85 -13.95
CA ARG A 32 7.01 6.57 -12.91
C ARG A 32 7.86 7.73 -13.44
N ALA A 33 8.22 7.71 -14.72
CA ALA A 33 8.92 8.80 -15.38
C ALA A 33 8.03 10.03 -15.63
N VAL A 34 6.70 9.88 -15.55
CA VAL A 34 5.73 10.95 -15.80
C VAL A 34 5.22 11.48 -14.46
N SER A 35 5.74 12.64 -14.04
CA SER A 35 5.41 13.24 -12.74
C SER A 35 3.91 13.51 -12.55
N ALA A 36 3.19 13.80 -13.63
CA ALA A 36 1.73 13.98 -13.59
C ALA A 36 1.00 12.68 -13.25
N GLU A 37 1.41 11.55 -13.85
CA GLU A 37 0.83 10.24 -13.56
C GLU A 37 1.17 9.77 -12.14
N CYS A 38 2.37 10.07 -11.63
CA CYS A 38 2.73 9.78 -10.24
C CYS A 38 1.79 10.48 -9.25
N ARG A 39 1.54 11.78 -9.46
CA ARG A 39 0.59 12.55 -8.64
C ARG A 39 -0.84 12.03 -8.75
N ALA A 40 -1.26 11.65 -9.96
CA ALA A 40 -2.57 11.06 -10.20
C ALA A 40 -2.71 9.70 -9.49
N ALA A 41 -1.67 8.86 -9.54
CA ALA A 41 -1.64 7.56 -8.90
C ALA A 41 -1.67 7.68 -7.36
N GLU A 42 -0.90 8.60 -6.78
CA GLU A 42 -0.91 8.90 -5.34
C GLU A 42 -2.30 9.33 -4.86
N LYS A 43 -2.94 10.26 -5.58
CA LYS A 43 -4.31 10.70 -5.27
C LYS A 43 -5.32 9.57 -5.41
N ALA A 44 -5.18 8.75 -6.46
CA ALA A 44 -6.07 7.63 -6.73
C ALA A 44 -5.96 6.53 -5.66
N VAL A 45 -4.74 6.16 -5.26
CA VAL A 45 -4.53 5.14 -4.22
C VAL A 45 -5.04 5.63 -2.87
N ARG A 46 -4.81 6.90 -2.50
CA ARG A 46 -5.35 7.47 -1.26
C ARG A 46 -6.88 7.37 -1.22
N ARG A 47 -7.54 7.83 -2.28
CA ARG A 47 -9.01 7.79 -2.37
C ARG A 47 -9.57 6.37 -2.39
N LEU A 48 -8.85 5.43 -3.02
CA LEU A 48 -9.18 4.01 -2.96
C LEU A 48 -9.14 3.50 -1.52
N MET A 49 -8.06 3.76 -0.77
CA MET A 49 -7.91 3.29 0.61
C MET A 49 -8.97 3.90 1.54
N GLU A 50 -9.23 5.20 1.43
CA GLU A 50 -10.31 5.88 2.16
C GLU A 50 -11.67 5.24 1.87
N THR A 51 -11.94 4.92 0.60
CA THR A 51 -13.20 4.27 0.20
C THR A 51 -13.31 2.85 0.74
N VAL A 52 -12.22 2.07 0.71
CA VAL A 52 -12.21 0.71 1.28
C VAL A 52 -12.56 0.75 2.76
N VAL A 53 -11.94 1.64 3.54
CA VAL A 53 -12.23 1.79 4.98
C VAL A 53 -13.66 2.26 5.21
N ALA A 54 -14.15 3.24 4.44
CA ALA A 54 -15.52 3.75 4.57
C ALA A 54 -16.59 2.68 4.28
N LEU A 55 -16.27 1.68 3.45
CA LEU A 55 -17.12 0.53 3.17
C LEU A 55 -16.99 -0.62 4.19
N GLY A 56 -16.18 -0.45 5.25
CA GLY A 56 -15.91 -1.49 6.23
C GLY A 56 -14.95 -2.59 5.75
N GLY A 57 -14.26 -2.36 4.63
CA GLY A 57 -13.26 -3.29 4.08
C GLY A 57 -11.91 -3.19 4.77
N ALA A 58 -10.96 -4.03 4.33
CA ALA A 58 -9.60 -4.07 4.88
C ALA A 58 -8.54 -3.66 3.85
N ILE A 59 -7.64 -2.76 4.25
CA ILE A 59 -6.50 -2.26 3.45
C ILE A 59 -5.45 -3.35 3.23
N SER A 60 -5.23 -4.19 4.24
CA SER A 60 -4.23 -5.27 4.18
C SER A 60 -4.55 -6.27 3.06
N GLY A 61 -5.81 -6.72 2.98
CA GLY A 61 -6.20 -7.85 2.14
C GLY A 61 -5.30 -9.06 2.41
N GLU A 62 -4.94 -9.79 1.36
CA GLU A 62 -4.02 -10.95 1.43
C GLU A 62 -2.53 -10.58 1.45
N HIS A 63 -2.19 -9.38 0.98
CA HIS A 63 -0.79 -8.95 0.81
C HIS A 63 -0.25 -8.12 1.99
N GLY A 64 -1.07 -7.86 3.00
CA GLY A 64 -0.69 -7.04 4.15
C GLY A 64 -0.48 -5.56 3.82
N ILE A 65 0.18 -4.86 4.75
CA ILE A 65 0.43 -3.41 4.68
C ILE A 65 1.74 -3.09 3.94
N GLY A 66 2.75 -3.94 4.06
CA GLY A 66 3.98 -3.72 3.30
C GLY A 66 4.72 -2.44 3.73
N LEU A 67 5.49 -1.87 2.79
CA LEU A 67 5.96 -0.48 2.87
C LEU A 67 4.93 0.44 2.18
N ALA A 68 4.39 -0.02 1.04
CA ALA A 68 3.51 0.74 0.17
C ALA A 68 2.21 1.22 0.82
N LYS A 69 1.68 0.51 1.83
CA LYS A 69 0.42 0.89 2.49
C LYS A 69 0.62 1.45 3.90
N THR A 70 1.86 1.64 4.35
CA THR A 70 2.16 2.27 5.65
C THR A 70 1.48 3.63 5.84
N PRO A 71 1.33 4.51 4.83
CA PRO A 71 0.64 5.79 5.02
C PRO A 71 -0.85 5.65 5.31
N PHE A 72 -1.43 4.47 5.05
CA PHE A 72 -2.87 4.21 5.16
C PHE A 72 -3.24 3.33 6.35
N LEU A 73 -2.28 2.71 7.05
CA LEU A 73 -2.54 1.84 8.22
C LEU A 73 -3.45 2.54 9.25
N ARG A 74 -3.13 3.80 9.55
CA ARG A 74 -3.83 4.63 10.55
C ARG A 74 -5.20 5.13 10.08
N MET A 75 -5.55 4.92 8.81
CA MET A 75 -6.92 5.15 8.32
C MET A 75 -7.87 4.07 8.82
N GLN A 76 -7.40 2.82 8.89
CA GLN A 76 -8.22 1.68 9.31
C GLN A 76 -8.10 1.37 10.80
N HIS A 77 -6.91 1.56 11.39
CA HIS A 77 -6.63 1.16 12.76
C HIS A 77 -6.47 2.35 13.70
N SER A 78 -7.11 2.26 14.86
CA SER A 78 -6.97 3.24 15.93
C SER A 78 -5.55 3.25 16.51
N PRO A 79 -5.13 4.34 17.17
CA PRO A 79 -3.84 4.38 17.86
C PRO A 79 -3.66 3.26 18.88
N ALA A 80 -4.74 2.81 19.56
CA ALA A 80 -4.68 1.71 20.51
C ALA A 80 -4.40 0.36 19.82
N GLN A 81 -5.06 0.09 18.69
CA GLN A 81 -4.82 -1.12 17.89
C GLN A 81 -3.40 -1.15 17.35
N VAL A 82 -2.90 0.00 16.86
CA VAL A 82 -1.51 0.11 16.37
C VAL A 82 -0.51 -0.15 17.50
N ARG A 83 -0.73 0.41 18.70
CA ARG A 83 0.11 0.12 19.88
C ARG A 83 0.09 -1.35 20.28
N ALA A 84 -1.06 -2.01 20.21
CA ALA A 84 -1.15 -3.45 20.49
C ALA A 84 -0.31 -4.28 19.50
N MET A 85 -0.38 -3.96 18.20
CA MET A 85 0.46 -4.60 17.18
C MET A 85 1.96 -4.36 17.42
N GLN A 86 2.34 -3.14 17.81
CA GLN A 86 3.72 -2.80 18.13
C GLN A 86 4.22 -3.55 19.38
N ALA A 87 3.39 -3.69 20.42
CA ALA A 87 3.77 -4.43 21.63
C ALA A 87 4.08 -5.91 21.33
N VAL A 88 3.31 -6.54 20.44
CA VAL A 88 3.62 -7.91 19.97
C VAL A 88 4.94 -7.93 19.19
N LYS A 89 5.17 -6.95 18.32
CA LYS A 89 6.42 -6.81 17.57
C LYS A 89 7.62 -6.68 18.50
N ASP A 90 7.54 -5.83 19.52
CA ASP A 90 8.64 -5.56 20.45
C ASP A 90 8.93 -6.76 21.35
N ALA A 91 7.89 -7.52 21.74
CA ALA A 91 8.05 -8.76 22.52
C ALA A 91 8.75 -9.87 21.72
N LEU A 92 8.48 -9.96 20.41
CA LEU A 92 9.05 -10.99 19.53
C LEU A 92 10.39 -10.57 18.89
N ASP A 93 10.68 -9.28 18.83
CA ASP A 93 11.89 -8.71 18.21
C ASP A 93 12.49 -7.59 19.07
N PRO A 94 13.01 -7.91 20.27
CA PRO A 94 13.55 -6.90 21.18
C PRO A 94 14.79 -6.18 20.64
N ARG A 95 15.42 -6.70 19.58
CA ARG A 95 16.56 -6.07 18.90
C ARG A 95 16.18 -5.30 17.64
N GLY A 96 14.91 -5.34 17.22
CA GLY A 96 14.41 -4.63 16.04
C GLY A 96 15.00 -5.12 14.70
N VAL A 97 15.48 -6.37 14.61
CA VAL A 97 16.16 -6.88 13.41
C VAL A 97 15.23 -7.49 12.37
N LEU A 98 14.02 -7.87 12.76
CA LEU A 98 13.06 -8.53 11.87
C LEU A 98 12.30 -7.49 11.03
N ASN A 99 12.89 -7.07 9.91
CA ASN A 99 12.28 -6.17 8.92
C ASN A 99 11.91 -4.78 9.51
N PRO A 100 12.90 -3.97 9.92
CA PRO A 100 12.69 -2.68 10.57
C PRO A 100 11.89 -1.70 9.70
N GLY A 101 11.11 -0.83 10.34
CA GLY A 101 10.27 0.20 9.70
C GLY A 101 9.01 -0.31 8.99
N LYS A 102 8.82 -1.62 8.84
CA LYS A 102 7.63 -2.18 8.19
C LYS A 102 6.36 -1.87 8.99
N MET A 103 5.26 -1.60 8.29
CA MET A 103 3.92 -1.29 8.84
C MET A 103 3.79 0.02 9.63
N PHE A 104 4.67 0.25 10.60
CA PHE A 104 4.45 1.27 11.64
C PHE A 104 5.05 2.63 11.30
N GLU A 105 6.17 2.65 10.58
CA GLU A 105 6.80 3.86 10.07
C GLU A 105 6.21 4.23 8.71
N VAL A 106 5.88 5.51 8.53
CA VAL A 106 5.30 5.99 7.28
C VAL A 106 6.40 6.03 6.22
N PHE A 107 6.21 5.24 5.16
CA PHE A 107 7.08 5.18 4.00
C PHE A 107 6.29 5.51 2.73
N GLU A 108 6.53 6.67 2.15
CA GLU A 108 5.89 7.12 0.92
C GLU A 108 6.71 6.67 -0.29
N VAL A 109 6.42 5.47 -0.80
CA VAL A 109 7.20 4.81 -1.87
C VAL A 109 7.45 5.71 -3.07
N TRP A 110 6.51 6.61 -3.40
CA TRP A 110 6.62 7.55 -4.52
C TRP A 110 7.62 8.70 -4.30
N LYS A 111 8.07 8.98 -3.07
CA LYS A 111 9.09 10.00 -2.77
C LYS A 111 10.52 9.49 -2.87
N HIS A 112 10.70 8.17 -2.98
CA HIS A 112 12.04 7.56 -3.06
C HIS A 112 12.43 7.28 -4.52
N PRO A 113 13.68 7.52 -4.91
CA PRO A 113 14.17 7.14 -6.23
C PRO A 113 14.19 5.61 -6.37
N ARG A 114 14.02 5.10 -7.60
CA ARG A 114 14.29 3.69 -7.88
C ARG A 114 15.81 3.52 -7.80
N LEU A 115 16.26 2.59 -6.96
CA LEU A 115 17.66 2.20 -6.94
C LEU A 115 17.89 1.23 -8.09
N GLU A 116 18.87 1.52 -8.94
CA GLU A 116 19.38 0.55 -9.90
C GLU A 116 20.42 -0.31 -9.18
N VAL A 117 19.92 -1.37 -8.54
CA VAL A 117 20.76 -2.39 -7.93
C VAL A 117 20.76 -3.60 -8.83
N HIS A 118 21.94 -4.02 -9.27
CA HIS A 118 22.13 -5.30 -9.94
C HIS A 118 22.61 -6.30 -8.90
N LEU A 119 21.77 -7.27 -8.57
CA LEU A 119 22.10 -8.30 -7.59
C LEU A 119 22.86 -9.44 -8.30
N PRO A 120 23.73 -10.18 -7.59
CA PRO A 120 24.50 -11.29 -8.19
C PRO A 120 23.65 -12.37 -8.89
N TRP A 121 22.37 -12.45 -8.55
CA TRP A 121 21.39 -13.39 -9.09
C TRP A 121 20.39 -12.76 -10.08
N ASP A 122 20.53 -11.48 -10.42
CA ASP A 122 19.79 -10.85 -11.51
C ASP A 122 20.38 -11.31 -12.85
N HIS A 123 20.22 -12.58 -13.20
CA HIS A 123 20.54 -13.08 -14.52
C HIS A 123 19.45 -12.65 -15.50
N LYS A 124 19.89 -12.02 -16.61
CA LYS A 124 19.09 -11.38 -17.66
C LYS A 124 17.77 -12.07 -17.99
#